data_AF-Q4RJ98-F1
#
_entry.id   AF-Q4RJ98-F1
#
_cell.length_a   1.000
_cell.length_b   1.000
_cell.length_c   1.000
_cell.angle_alpha   90.00
_cell.angle_beta   90.00
_cell.angle_gamma   90.00
#
_symmetry.space_group_name_H-M   'P 1'
#
loop_
_entity.id
_entity.type
_entity.pdbx_description
1 polymer ?
#
loop_
_entity_poly.entity_id
_entity_poly.type
_entity_poly.pdbx_seq_one_letter_code
_entity_poly.pdbx_strand_id
1 'polypeptide(L)' 'MTGRAVFLGLLLICVTADAGKSGTLRKPSCPDSEQIMACPLNLAPVCGSDGNTYANECTLCVER' A
#
# COMPACT_ATOMS: atom_id res chain seq x y z
N MET A 1 25.04 28.50 18.77
CA MET A 1 23.62 28.92 18.68
C MET A 1 22.97 28.52 17.35
N THR A 2 23.73 28.40 16.26
CA THR A 2 23.25 27.93 14.94
C THR A 2 22.85 26.45 14.91
N GLY A 3 23.60 25.55 15.57
CA GLY A 3 23.34 24.10 15.54
C GLY A 3 22.01 23.66 16.16
N ARG A 4 21.57 24.30 17.26
CA ARG A 4 20.27 24.01 17.87
C ARG A 4 19.10 24.47 17.01
N ALA A 5 19.24 25.59 16.31
CA ALA A 5 18.23 26.07 15.37
C ALA A 5 18.10 25.13 14.16
N VAL A 6 19.21 24.58 13.66
CA VAL A 6 19.22 23.58 12.57
C VAL A 6 18.56 22.27 13.03
N PHE A 7 18.92 21.77 14.21
CA PHE A 7 18.30 20.55 14.77
C PHE A 7 16.80 20.71 15.03
N LEU A 8 16.38 21.85 15.61
CA LEU A 8 14.96 22.14 15.83
C LEU A 8 14.21 22.33 14.51
N GLY A 9 14.84 22.93 13.49
CA GLY A 9 14.29 23.05 12.14
C GLY A 9 14.08 21.69 11.47
N LEU A 10 15.03 20.76 11.59
CA LEU A 10 14.92 19.42 11.01
C LEU A 10 13.77 18.62 11.63
N LEU A 11 13.60 18.72 12.95
CA LEU A 11 12.51 18.04 13.68
C LEU A 11 11.13 18.57 13.27
N LEU A 12 11.00 19.87 12.98
CA LEU A 12 9.75 20.48 12.50
C LEU A 12 9.39 20.02 11.08
N ILE A 13 10.38 19.76 10.22
CA ILE A 13 10.15 19.21 8.88
C ILE A 13 9.56 17.79 8.98
N CYS A 14 10.01 16.97 9.94
CA CYS A 14 9.49 15.62 10.13
C CYS A 14 8.03 15.60 10.62
N VAL A 15 7.63 16.58 11.43
CA VAL A 15 6.27 16.64 12.03
C VAL A 15 5.21 17.12 11.03
N THR A 16 5.61 17.78 9.94
CA THR A 16 4.70 18.25 8.88
C THR A 16 4.56 17.28 7.71
N ALA A 17 5.23 16.11 7.75
CA ALA A 17 4.97 15.01 6.83
C ALA A 17 3.70 14.25 7.24
N ASP A 18 2.55 14.91 7.11
CA ASP A 18 1.24 14.26 7.16
C ASP A 18 1.06 13.34 5.94
N ALA A 19 0.75 12.09 6.26
CA ALA A 19 0.08 11.07 5.45
C ALA A 19 0.52 10.96 3.99
N GLY A 20 1.56 10.16 3.78
CA GLY A 20 1.67 9.38 2.55
C GLY A 20 0.36 8.62 2.31
N LYS A 21 -0.44 9.15 1.39
CA LYS A 21 -1.53 8.53 0.62
C LYS A 21 -2.26 7.43 1.38
N SER A 22 -3.33 7.81 2.07
CA SER A 22 -4.38 6.87 2.47
C SER A 22 -4.87 6.14 1.22
N GLY A 23 -4.28 4.99 0.92
CA GLY A 23 -4.87 4.00 0.04
C GLY A 23 -6.18 3.64 0.69
N THR A 24 -7.30 4.02 0.09
CA THR A 24 -8.62 3.66 0.58
C THR A 24 -8.65 2.15 0.71
N LEU A 25 -8.68 1.62 1.93
CA LEU A 25 -8.84 0.19 2.17
C LEU A 25 -10.18 -0.21 1.54
N ARG A 26 -10.11 -0.98 0.47
CA ARG A 26 -11.29 -1.46 -0.25
C ARG A 26 -11.29 -2.98 -0.25
N LYS A 27 -12.49 -3.54 -0.15
CA LYS A 27 -12.70 -4.99 -0.30
C LYS A 27 -12.51 -5.32 -1.80
N PRO A 28 -11.61 -6.26 -2.15
CA PRO A 28 -11.48 -6.73 -3.53
C PRO A 28 -12.73 -7.53 -3.92
N SER A 29 -13.11 -7.44 -5.21
CA SER A 29 -14.15 -8.27 -5.81
C SER A 29 -13.52 -9.59 -6.26
N CYS A 30 -13.53 -10.57 -5.37
CA CYS A 30 -13.09 -11.92 -5.71
C CYS A 30 -14.30 -12.76 -6.13
N PRO A 31 -14.30 -13.41 -7.31
CA PRO A 31 -15.22 -14.51 -7.55
C PRO A 31 -14.94 -15.65 -6.57
N ASP A 32 -15.89 -16.57 -6.41
CA ASP A 32 -15.66 -17.78 -5.64
C ASP A 32 -14.38 -18.48 -6.16
N SER A 33 -13.43 -18.72 -5.26
CA SER A 33 -12.04 -19.10 -5.58
C SER A 33 -11.94 -20.37 -6.43
N GLU A 34 -12.96 -21.24 -6.40
CA GLU A 34 -13.07 -22.43 -7.26
C GLU A 34 -13.10 -22.12 -8.76
N GLN A 35 -13.30 -20.86 -9.15
CA GLN A 35 -13.39 -20.45 -10.57
C GLN A 35 -12.12 -19.80 -11.12
N ILE A 36 -11.11 -19.51 -10.28
CA ILE A 36 -9.89 -18.82 -10.73
C ILE A 36 -8.89 -19.85 -11.26
N MET A 37 -9.03 -20.24 -12.53
CA MET A 37 -8.08 -21.14 -13.19
C MET A 37 -6.77 -20.44 -13.62
N ALA A 38 -6.83 -19.13 -13.88
CA ALA A 38 -5.67 -18.31 -14.23
C ALA A 38 -5.95 -16.83 -13.97
N CYS A 39 -4.90 -16.06 -13.68
CA CYS A 39 -4.97 -14.60 -13.62
C CYS A 39 -4.41 -13.95 -14.88
N PRO A 40 -4.99 -12.81 -15.32
CA PRO A 40 -4.38 -12.00 -16.37
C PRO A 40 -3.00 -11.49 -15.96
N LEU A 41 -2.13 -11.27 -16.94
CA LEU A 41 -0.77 -10.77 -16.73
C LEU A 41 -0.71 -9.23 -16.69
N ASN A 42 -1.80 -8.57 -16.31
CA ASN A 42 -1.81 -7.12 -16.11
C ASN A 42 -1.08 -6.79 -14.80
N LEU A 43 -0.10 -5.90 -14.88
CA LEU A 43 0.63 -5.43 -13.72
C LEU A 43 -0.06 -4.19 -13.14
N ALA A 44 -0.89 -4.40 -12.12
CA ALA A 44 -1.65 -3.37 -11.42
C ALA A 44 -1.53 -3.59 -9.91
N PRO A 45 -0.38 -3.26 -9.31
CA PRO A 45 -0.02 -3.72 -7.99
C PRO A 45 -0.99 -3.21 -6.90
N VAL A 46 -1.36 -4.11 -6.00
CA VAL A 46 -2.26 -3.82 -4.86
C VAL A 46 -1.58 -4.23 -3.55
N CYS A 47 -1.84 -3.48 -2.49
CA CYS A 47 -1.38 -3.80 -1.14
C CYS A 47 -2.48 -4.56 -0.40
N GLY A 48 -2.18 -5.76 0.08
CA GLY A 48 -3.06 -6.56 0.91
C GLY A 48 -3.12 -6.07 2.35
N SER A 49 -4.16 -6.48 3.05
CA SER A 49 -4.32 -6.21 4.49
C SER A 49 -3.26 -6.91 5.36
N ASP A 50 -2.60 -7.91 4.78
CA ASP A 50 -1.47 -8.66 5.35
C ASP A 50 -0.12 -7.94 5.15
N GLY A 51 -0.10 -6.80 4.45
CA GLY A 51 1.09 -6.02 4.18
C GLY A 51 1.89 -6.47 2.96
N ASN A 52 1.43 -7.50 2.24
CA ASN A 52 2.09 -7.97 1.02
C ASN A 52 1.60 -7.19 -0.21
N THR A 53 2.49 -7.04 -1.20
CA THR A 53 2.14 -6.46 -2.51
C THR A 53 1.89 -7.58 -3.50
N TYR A 54 0.73 -7.55 -4.15
CA TYR A 54 0.32 -8.50 -5.18
C TYR A 54 0.41 -7.87 -6.55
N ALA A 55 0.72 -8.66 -7.58
CA ALA A 55 0.91 -8.16 -8.95
C ALA A 55 -0.36 -7.52 -9.53
N ASN A 56 -1.53 -8.06 -9.15
CA ASN A 56 -2.85 -7.49 -9.40
C ASN A 56 -3.90 -8.01 -8.40
N GLU A 57 -5.13 -7.49 -8.49
CA GLU A 57 -6.25 -7.91 -7.63
C GLU A 57 -6.58 -9.40 -7.75
N CYS A 58 -6.43 -10.01 -8.92
CA CYS A 58 -6.68 -11.44 -9.12
C CYS A 58 -5.68 -12.27 -8.33
N THR A 59 -4.38 -11.94 -8.40
CA THR A 59 -3.34 -12.63 -7.63
C THR A 59 -3.53 -12.46 -6.12
N LEU A 60 -4.11 -11.35 -5.66
CA LEU A 60 -4.51 -11.18 -4.26
C LEU A 60 -5.68 -12.11 -3.89
N CYS A 61 -6.66 -12.30 -4.78
CA CYS A 61 -7.81 -13.17 -4.54
C CYS A 61 -7.46 -14.67 -4.51
N VAL A 62 -6.43 -15.11 -5.24
CA VAL A 62 -5.95 -16.51 -5.23
C VAL A 62 -5.28 -16.88 -3.91
N GLU A 63 -4.63 -15.92 -3.26
CA GLU A 63 -3.89 -16.10 -2.00
C GLU A 63 -4.78 -15.87 -0.76
N ARG A 64 -6.08 -15.65 -0.95
CA ARG A 64 -7.07 -15.45 0.12
C ARG A 64 -7.57 -16.77 0.70
#